data_AF-A0A8T6HL21-F1
#
_entry.id   AF-A0A8T6HL21-F1
#
_cell.length_a   1.000
_cell.length_b   1.000
_cell.length_c   1.000
_cell.angle_alpha   90.00
_cell.angle_beta   90.00
_cell.angle_gamma   90.00
#
_symmetry.space_group_name_H-M   'P 1'
#
loop_
_entity.id
_entity.type
_entity.pdbx_description
1 polymer ?
#
loop_
_entity_poly.entity_id
_entity_poly.type
_entity_poly.pdbx_seq_one_letter_code
_entity_poly.pdbx_strand_id
1 'polypeptide(L)'
;MGEAKFYSNVGQAIRDAVRSLRNQFDRDYFRTELAAIRNKIEPDWPHSDRLQLLIREEVSLDQVFDTLAIPVLLTYDSDAVNDHNRVSEDYLERFREEMRHHHTAFTQVNPIGHLHVHLFLL
;
A
#
# COMPACT_ATOMS: atom_id res chain seq x y z
N MET A 1 -2.12 9.87 5.21
CA MET A 1 -1.77 10.87 4.19
C MET A 1 -1.24 10.12 2.97
N GLY A 2 -1.92 10.17 1.82
CA GLY A 2 -1.49 9.46 0.61
C GLY A 2 -0.94 10.45 -0.41
N GLU A 3 0.37 10.39 -0.68
CA GLU A 3 0.97 11.08 -1.84
C GLU A 3 0.82 10.18 -3.06
N ALA A 4 0.04 10.62 -4.06
CA ALA A 4 0.05 10.00 -5.38
C ALA A 4 1.20 10.62 -6.19
N LYS A 5 2.21 9.82 -6.53
CA LYS A 5 3.30 10.21 -7.43
C LYS A 5 3.05 9.55 -8.78
N PHE A 6 3.01 10.35 -9.84
CA PHE A 6 2.83 9.87 -11.20
C PHE A 6 4.19 9.41 -11.75
N TYR A 7 4.24 8.19 -12.29
CA TYR A 7 5.48 7.60 -12.79
C TYR A 7 5.31 7.10 -14.22
N SER A 8 6.18 7.53 -15.12
CA SER A 8 6.29 6.95 -16.47
C SER A 8 7.01 5.60 -16.48
N ASN A 9 7.57 5.17 -15.34
CA ASN A 9 8.23 3.88 -15.18
C ASN A 9 7.75 3.20 -13.90
N VAL A 10 7.04 2.09 -14.06
CA VAL A 10 6.49 1.28 -12.97
C VAL A 10 7.54 0.71 -12.01
N GLY A 11 8.75 0.40 -12.49
CA GLY A 11 9.86 -0.04 -11.64
C GLY A 11 10.36 1.06 -10.72
N GLN A 12 10.28 2.33 -11.15
CA GLN A 12 10.50 3.47 -10.26
C GLN A 12 9.35 3.66 -9.29
N ALA A 13 8.10 3.52 -9.76
CA ALA A 13 6.90 3.60 -8.92
C ALA A 13 6.95 2.59 -7.76
N ILE A 14 7.26 1.32 -8.07
CA ILE A 14 7.40 0.24 -7.09
C ILE A 14 8.50 0.57 -6.08
N ARG A 15 9.69 0.99 -6.54
CA ARG A 15 10.81 1.31 -5.64
C ARG A 15 10.48 2.45 -4.69
N ASP A 16 9.87 3.51 -5.19
CA ASP A 16 9.51 4.66 -4.38
C ASP A 16 8.36 4.35 -3.42
N ALA A 17 7.36 3.58 -3.85
CA ALA A 17 6.29 3.10 -2.96
C ALA A 17 6.87 2.25 -1.83
N VAL A 18 7.76 1.31 -2.14
CA VAL A 18 8.43 0.46 -1.12
C VAL A 18 9.30 1.30 -0.19
N ARG A 19 10.03 2.30 -0.71
CA ARG A 19 10.79 3.24 0.12
C ARG A 19 9.87 4.04 1.04
N SER A 20 8.74 4.53 0.52
CA SER A 20 7.75 5.27 1.30
C SER A 20 7.15 4.40 2.40
N LEU A 21 6.76 3.16 2.10
CA LEU A 21 6.32 2.18 3.09
C LEU A 21 7.40 1.99 4.16
N ARG A 22 8.66 1.71 3.79
CA ARG A 22 9.74 1.55 4.77
C ARG A 22 9.92 2.75 5.69
N ASN A 23 9.83 3.97 5.15
CA ASN A 23 9.97 5.19 5.92
C ASN A 23 8.76 5.43 6.85
N GLN A 24 7.55 5.14 6.37
CA GLN A 24 6.32 5.30 7.15
C GLN A 24 6.16 4.22 8.23
N PHE A 25 6.73 3.03 8.00
CA PHE A 25 6.75 1.91 8.95
C PHE A 25 8.03 1.82 9.75
N ASP A 26 8.85 2.87 9.73
CA ASP A 26 9.88 3.04 10.75
C ASP A 26 9.21 3.13 12.13
N ARG A 27 9.72 2.37 13.11
CA ARG A 27 9.02 2.11 14.37
C ARG A 27 8.67 3.39 15.13
N ASP A 28 9.59 4.35 15.14
CA ASP A 28 9.44 5.60 15.91
C ASP A 28 8.49 6.56 15.20
N TYR A 29 8.60 6.65 13.88
CA TYR A 29 7.68 7.45 13.06
C TYR A 29 6.25 6.91 13.11
N PHE A 30 6.09 5.59 12.96
CA PHE A 30 4.78 4.96 12.94
C PHE A 30 4.05 5.12 14.29
N ARG A 31 4.76 4.99 15.42
CA ARG A 31 4.15 5.25 16.74
C ARG A 31 3.70 6.70 16.90
N THR A 32 4.48 7.65 16.38
CA THR A 32 4.11 9.06 16.40
C THR A 32 2.82 9.32 15.61
N GLU A 33 2.70 8.73 14.43
CA GLU A 33 1.48 8.81 13.60
C GLU A 33 0.27 8.17 14.30
N LEU A 34 0.42 6.97 14.88
CA LEU A 34 -0.66 6.32 15.64
C LEU A 34 -1.14 7.17 16.82
N ALA A 35 -0.22 7.77 17.58
CA ALA A 35 -0.55 8.64 18.70
C ALA A 35 -1.33 9.90 18.24
N ALA A 36 -1.01 10.44 17.07
CA ALA A 36 -1.73 11.58 16.49
C ALA A 36 -3.17 11.22 16.09
N ILE A 37 -3.41 9.97 15.68
CA ILE A 37 -4.76 9.47 15.34
C ILE A 37 -5.59 9.19 16.58
N ARG A 38 -4.97 8.79 17.71
CA ARG A 38 -5.67 8.48 18.97
C ARG A 38 -6.67 9.56 19.38
N ASN A 39 -6.28 10.82 19.27
CA ASN A 39 -7.11 11.96 19.67
C ASN A 39 -8.22 12.31 18.66
N LYS A 40 -8.26 11.60 17.52
CA LYS A 40 -9.27 11.76 16.46
C LYS A 40 -10.30 10.63 16.44
N ILE A 41 -10.21 9.69 17.38
CA ILE A 41 -11.15 8.57 17.48
C ILE A 41 -12.42 9.06 18.18
N GLU A 42 -13.54 9.00 17.48
CA GLU A 42 -14.85 9.30 18.05
C GLU A 42 -15.23 8.23 19.09
N PRO A 43 -15.57 8.61 20.34
CA PRO A 43 -15.91 7.65 21.40
C PRO A 43 -17.10 6.76 21.04
N ASP A 44 -18.08 7.33 20.34
CA ASP A 44 -19.35 6.67 20.01
C ASP A 44 -19.24 5.71 18.80
N TRP A 45 -18.08 5.64 18.16
CA TRP A 45 -17.86 4.71 17.04
C TRP A 45 -17.83 3.26 17.56
N PRO A 46 -18.56 2.29 16.95
CA PRO A 46 -18.68 0.91 17.47
C PRO A 46 -17.38 0.12 17.66
N HIS A 47 -16.27 0.60 17.12
CA HIS A 47 -14.96 -0.05 17.21
C HIS A 47 -13.90 0.84 17.88
N SER A 48 -14.32 1.94 18.53
CA SER A 48 -13.43 2.91 19.19
C SER A 48 -12.54 2.25 20.24
N ASP A 49 -13.10 1.41 21.11
CA ASP A 49 -12.36 0.69 22.16
C ASP A 49 -11.27 -0.23 21.60
N ARG A 50 -11.59 -0.97 20.52
CA ARG A 50 -10.64 -1.87 19.86
C ARG A 50 -9.52 -1.10 19.20
N LEU A 51 -9.83 0.01 18.53
CA LEU A 51 -8.82 0.85 17.89
C LEU A 51 -7.94 1.55 18.92
N GLN A 52 -8.51 2.03 20.02
CA GLN A 52 -7.76 2.61 21.12
C GLN A 52 -6.81 1.60 21.75
N LEU A 53 -7.24 0.34 21.92
CA LEU A 53 -6.39 -0.75 22.43
C LEU A 53 -5.17 -0.97 21.52
N LEU A 54 -5.35 -1.01 20.19
CA LEU A 54 -4.28 -1.22 19.22
C LEU A 54 -3.26 -0.06 19.16
N ILE A 55 -3.65 1.16 19.57
CA ILE A 55 -2.80 2.35 19.54
C ILE A 55 -2.02 2.56 20.86
N ARG A 56 -2.26 1.72 21.87
CA ARG A 56 -1.56 1.79 23.15
C ARG A 56 -0.06 1.48 22.98
N GLU A 57 0.79 2.22 23.70
CA GLU A 57 2.25 2.07 23.61
C GLU A 57 2.74 0.69 24.11
N GLU A 58 1.94 0.03 24.95
CA GLU A 58 2.22 -1.30 25.50
C GLU A 58 1.92 -2.42 24.49
N VAL A 59 1.18 -2.14 23.41
CA VAL A 59 0.92 -3.11 22.34
C VAL A 59 2.14 -3.19 21.42
N SER A 60 2.56 -4.42 21.09
CA SER A 60 3.68 -4.63 20.17
C SER A 60 3.31 -4.15 18.78
N LEU A 61 4.24 -3.52 18.09
CA LEU A 61 4.01 -3.09 16.70
C LEU A 61 3.69 -4.26 15.78
N ASP A 62 4.20 -5.45 16.08
CA ASP A 62 3.90 -6.67 15.32
C ASP A 62 2.40 -7.02 15.39
N GLN A 63 1.77 -6.91 16.58
CA GLN A 63 0.32 -7.11 16.73
C GLN A 63 -0.50 -6.05 15.99
N VAL A 64 0.02 -4.82 15.92
CA VAL A 64 -0.61 -3.75 15.15
C VAL A 64 -0.51 -4.04 13.65
N PHE A 65 0.66 -4.45 13.16
CA PHE A 65 0.89 -4.78 11.75
C PHE A 65 0.06 -5.96 11.26
N ASP A 66 -0.12 -7.00 12.09
CA ASP A 66 -0.97 -8.16 11.77
C ASP A 66 -2.45 -7.77 11.53
N THR A 67 -2.88 -6.63 12.09
CA THR A 67 -4.26 -6.12 11.94
C THR A 67 -4.37 -5.01 10.90
N LEU A 68 -3.25 -4.47 10.42
CA LEU A 68 -3.21 -3.29 9.57
C LEU A 68 -3.29 -3.67 8.09
N ALA A 69 -4.26 -3.10 7.39
CA ALA A 69 -4.39 -3.19 5.94
C ALA A 69 -4.04 -1.85 5.30
N ILE A 70 -3.12 -1.87 4.33
CA ILE A 70 -2.61 -0.63 3.70
C ILE A 70 -2.91 -0.65 2.20
N PRO A 71 -3.71 0.31 1.71
CA PRO A 71 -3.86 0.50 0.29
C PRO A 71 -2.62 1.15 -0.29
N VAL A 72 -2.03 0.52 -1.30
CA VAL A 72 -0.95 1.07 -2.12
C VAL A 72 -1.50 1.23 -3.53
N LEU A 73 -1.56 2.47 -4.00
CA LEU A 73 -1.98 2.80 -5.35
C LEU A 73 -0.74 3.08 -6.20
N LEU A 74 -0.55 2.33 -7.27
CA LEU A 74 0.45 2.60 -8.30
C LEU A 74 -0.27 2.95 -9.61
N THR A 75 0.02 4.15 -10.10
CA THR A 75 -0.43 4.63 -11.41
C THR A 75 0.78 4.71 -12.34
N TYR A 76 0.65 4.21 -13.56
CA TYR A 76 1.74 4.22 -14.53
C TYR A 76 1.22 4.26 -15.97
N ASP A 77 2.09 4.60 -16.92
CA ASP A 77 1.78 4.54 -18.34
C ASP A 77 1.91 3.08 -18.83
N SER A 78 0.78 2.43 -19.16
CA SER A 78 0.74 1.04 -19.63
C SER A 78 1.04 0.93 -21.12
N ASP A 79 2.06 0.16 -21.47
CA ASP A 79 2.40 -0.14 -22.87
C ASP A 79 1.27 -0.93 -23.54
N ALA A 80 0.67 -1.89 -22.81
CA ALA A 80 -0.47 -2.65 -23.32
C ALA A 80 -1.67 -1.77 -23.67
N VAL A 81 -1.95 -0.74 -22.86
CA VAL A 81 -3.03 0.23 -23.14
C VAL A 81 -2.67 1.15 -24.30
N ASN A 82 -1.42 1.63 -24.37
CA ASN A 82 -0.98 2.53 -25.44
C ASN A 82 -0.94 1.85 -26.82
N ASP A 83 -0.58 0.57 -26.88
CA ASP A 83 -0.44 -0.19 -28.12
C ASP A 83 -1.78 -0.71 -28.69
N HIS A 84 -2.88 -0.60 -27.93
CA HIS A 84 -4.18 -1.15 -28.32
C HIS A 84 -5.27 -0.08 -28.38
N ASN A 85 -5.92 0.03 -29.53
CA ASN A 85 -7.05 0.96 -29.73
C ASN A 85 -8.43 0.34 -29.43
N ARG A 86 -8.47 -0.92 -29.00
CA ARG A 86 -9.69 -1.67 -28.69
C ARG A 86 -9.38 -2.77 -27.69
N VAL A 87 -10.40 -3.17 -26.93
CA VAL A 87 -10.33 -4.34 -26.05
C VAL A 87 -10.38 -5.60 -26.92
N SER A 88 -9.20 -6.12 -27.28
CA SER A 88 -9.00 -7.40 -27.97
C SER A 88 -8.54 -8.48 -26.99
N GLU A 89 -8.55 -9.74 -27.42
CA GLU A 89 -7.96 -10.83 -26.63
C GLU A 89 -6.44 -10.63 -26.40
N ASP A 90 -5.71 -10.17 -27.43
CA ASP A 90 -4.27 -9.82 -27.33
C ASP A 90 -4.02 -8.71 -26.31
N TYR A 91 -4.87 -7.66 -26.29
CA TYR A 91 -4.83 -6.62 -25.28
C TYR A 91 -5.00 -7.19 -23.86
N LEU A 92 -6.03 -8.02 -23.65
CA LEU A 92 -6.33 -8.61 -22.35
C LEU A 92 -5.20 -9.52 -21.87
N GLU A 93 -4.59 -10.28 -22.77
CA GLU A 93 -3.47 -11.17 -22.44
C GLU A 93 -2.24 -10.36 -22.03
N ARG A 94 -1.82 -9.38 -22.85
CA ARG A 94 -0.68 -8.52 -22.55
C ARG A 94 -0.87 -7.69 -21.30
N PHE A 95 -2.05 -7.10 -21.10
CA PHE A 95 -2.36 -6.34 -19.90
C PHE A 95 -2.33 -7.23 -18.64
N ARG A 96 -2.86 -8.46 -18.72
CA ARG A 96 -2.77 -9.41 -17.59
C ARG A 96 -1.34 -9.81 -17.29
N GLU A 97 -0.50 -9.99 -18.30
CA GLU A 97 0.92 -10.30 -18.12
C GLU A 97 1.66 -9.13 -17.46
N GLU A 98 1.42 -7.91 -17.92
CA GLU A 98 1.94 -6.67 -17.34
C GLU A 98 1.54 -6.53 -15.85
N MET A 99 0.26 -6.72 -15.53
CA MET A 99 -0.25 -6.74 -14.15
C MET A 99 0.45 -7.77 -13.27
N ARG A 100 0.61 -9.01 -13.76
CA ARG A 100 1.30 -10.06 -13.00
C ARG A 100 2.76 -9.71 -12.79
N HIS A 101 3.43 -9.20 -13.82
CA HIS A 101 4.82 -8.78 -13.73
C HIS A 101 5.02 -7.71 -12.65
N HIS A 102 4.17 -6.68 -12.62
CA HIS A 102 4.24 -5.60 -11.62
C HIS A 102 3.92 -6.10 -10.21
N HIS A 103 2.90 -6.96 -10.07
CA HIS A 103 2.58 -7.60 -8.80
C HIS A 103 3.76 -8.44 -8.28
N THR A 104 4.37 -9.28 -9.12
CA THR A 104 5.54 -10.07 -8.74
C THR A 104 6.71 -9.17 -8.37
N ALA A 105 7.01 -8.13 -9.16
CA ALA A 105 8.07 -7.19 -8.85
C ALA A 105 7.86 -6.49 -7.50
N PHE A 106 6.65 -6.07 -7.19
CA PHE A 106 6.31 -5.44 -5.90
C PHE A 106 6.47 -6.42 -4.73
N THR A 107 5.89 -7.62 -4.85
CA THR A 107 5.94 -8.63 -3.77
C THR A 107 7.36 -9.09 -3.45
N GLN A 108 8.27 -9.15 -4.42
CA GLN A 108 9.66 -9.54 -4.21
C GLN A 108 10.47 -8.53 -3.38
N VAL A 109 10.12 -7.24 -3.45
CA VAL A 109 10.87 -6.17 -2.78
C VAL A 109 10.18 -5.65 -1.52
N ASN A 110 8.91 -6.01 -1.30
CA ASN A 110 8.15 -5.64 -0.11
C ASN A 110 8.75 -6.33 1.13
N PRO A 111 9.40 -5.58 2.04
CA PRO A 111 10.10 -6.18 3.18
C PRO A 111 9.16 -6.53 4.34
N ILE A 112 7.89 -6.10 4.31
CA ILE A 112 6.98 -6.18 5.45
C ILE A 112 6.10 -7.41 5.29
N GLY A 113 6.63 -8.59 5.61
CA GLY A 113 5.95 -9.87 5.44
C GLY A 113 4.66 -10.05 6.26
N HIS A 114 4.45 -9.21 7.27
CA HIS A 114 3.28 -9.24 8.16
C HIS A 114 2.21 -8.20 7.82
N LEU A 115 2.45 -7.35 6.82
CA LEU A 115 1.54 -6.27 6.46
C LEU A 115 0.64 -6.68 5.30
N HIS A 116 -0.67 -6.53 5.49
CA HIS A 116 -1.64 -6.74 4.43
C HIS A 116 -1.64 -5.53 3.48
N VAL A 117 -1.00 -5.67 2.32
CA VAL A 117 -0.95 -4.62 1.29
C VAL A 117 -1.98 -4.88 0.21
N HIS A 118 -2.92 -3.95 0.02
CA HIS A 118 -3.83 -3.94 -1.11
C HIS A 118 -3.22 -3.12 -2.25
N LEU A 119 -2.69 -3.80 -3.27
CA LEU A 119 -2.10 -3.15 -4.43
C LEU A 119 -3.17 -2.85 -5.48
N PHE A 120 -3.34 -1.57 -5.80
CA PHE A 120 -4.19 -1.10 -6.89
C PHE A 120 -3.29 -0.63 -8.03
N LEU A 121 -3.46 -1.25 -9.20
CA LEU A 121 -2.76 -0.91 -10.45
C LEU A 121 -3.79 -0.25 -11.37
N LEU A 122 -3.53 1.00 -11.76
CA LEU A 122 -4.40 1.81 -12.62
C LEU A 122 -3.64 2.37 -13.82
#